data_AF-A0A1H7I2I0-F1
#
_entry.id   AF-A0A1H7I2I0-F1
#
_cell.length_a   1.000
_cell.length_b   1.000
_cell.length_c   1.000
_cell.angle_alpha   90.00
_cell.angle_beta   90.00
_cell.angle_gamma   90.00
#
_symmetry.space_group_name_H-M   'P 1'
#
loop_
_entity.id
_entity.type
_entity.pdbx_description
1 polymer ?
#
loop_
_entity_poly.entity_id
_entity_poly.type
_entity_poly.pdbx_seq_one_letter_code
_entity_poly.pdbx_strand_id
1 'polypeptide(L)'
;MSKRFPKPEITLDGIYSKFADESFCKGFLLDIRFEKGFACPFCGGSEYRRIRSRHLLRCKFCKADISATNGTFMHRTHIPLRLWIVTAFLIMSNK
;
A
#
# COMPACT_ATOMS: atom_id res chain seq x y z
N MET A 1 18.34 -22.10 -30.75
CA MET A 1 17.17 -21.22 -30.56
C MET A 1 16.15 -21.92 -29.68
N SER A 2 16.07 -21.59 -28.40
CA SER A 2 14.83 -21.77 -27.64
C SER A 2 14.64 -20.52 -26.78
N LYS A 3 13.67 -19.69 -27.15
CA LYS A 3 13.24 -18.58 -26.30
C LYS A 3 12.33 -19.20 -25.25
N ARG A 4 12.90 -19.51 -24.08
CA ARG A 4 12.13 -19.84 -22.88
C ARG A 4 11.50 -18.53 -22.42
N PHE A 5 10.22 -18.33 -22.72
CA PHE A 5 9.47 -17.20 -22.17
C PHE A 5 9.35 -17.40 -20.66
N PRO A 6 9.84 -16.46 -19.84
CA PRO A 6 9.77 -16.61 -18.40
C PRO A 6 8.31 -16.47 -17.96
N LYS A 7 7.84 -17.38 -17.11
CA LYS A 7 6.61 -17.15 -16.32
C LYS A 7 6.84 -15.88 -15.51
N PRO A 8 5.84 -14.99 -15.36
CA PRO A 8 5.94 -13.89 -14.42
C PRO A 8 5.76 -14.46 -13.01
N GLU A 9 6.77 -15.18 -12.52
CA GLU A 9 6.94 -15.36 -11.08
C GLU A 9 7.31 -13.98 -10.53
N ILE A 10 6.52 -13.51 -9.59
CA ILE A 10 6.83 -12.29 -8.84
C ILE A 10 8.13 -12.58 -8.10
N THR A 11 9.26 -12.07 -8.61
CA THR A 11 10.58 -12.26 -8.01
C THR A 11 10.87 -11.17 -6.98
N LEU A 12 11.80 -11.45 -6.06
CA LEU A 12 12.25 -10.46 -5.08
C LEU A 12 12.76 -9.18 -5.76
N ASP A 13 13.60 -9.31 -6.78
CA ASP A 13 14.12 -8.17 -7.55
C ASP A 13 13.01 -7.39 -8.26
N GLY A 14 11.99 -8.10 -8.77
CA GLY A 14 10.81 -7.49 -9.37
C GLY A 14 10.02 -6.66 -8.37
N ILE A 15 9.84 -7.16 -7.15
CA ILE A 15 9.20 -6.43 -6.04
C ILE A 15 10.05 -5.22 -5.63
N TYR A 16 11.35 -5.39 -5.41
CA TYR A 16 12.24 -4.29 -5.05
C TYR A 16 12.23 -3.16 -6.08
N SER A 17 12.22 -3.50 -7.37
CA SER A 17 12.17 -2.54 -8.46
C SER A 17 10.82 -1.84 -8.57
N LYS A 18 9.72 -2.60 -8.46
CA LYS A 18 8.36 -2.08 -8.58
C LYS A 18 7.99 -1.10 -7.46
N PHE A 19 8.49 -1.34 -6.25
CA PHE A 19 8.19 -0.56 -5.06
C PHE A 19 9.34 0.39 -4.67
N ALA A 20 10.18 0.78 -5.62
CA ALA A 20 11.27 1.73 -5.37
C ALA A 20 10.78 3.16 -5.05
N ASP A 21 9.62 3.56 -5.59
CA ASP A 21 9.01 4.85 -5.32
C ASP A 21 8.09 4.81 -4.10
N GLU A 22 8.42 5.60 -3.08
CA GLU A 22 7.64 5.71 -1.85
C GLU A 22 6.23 6.27 -2.10
N SER A 23 6.06 7.12 -3.12
CA SER A 23 4.73 7.63 -3.51
C SER A 23 3.85 6.52 -4.06
N PHE A 24 4.41 5.68 -4.95
CA PHE A 24 3.75 4.47 -5.43
C PHE A 24 3.37 3.54 -4.27
N CYS A 25 4.28 3.30 -3.31
CA CYS A 25 4.00 2.47 -2.13
C CYS A 25 2.80 3.00 -1.32
N LYS A 26 2.71 4.30 -1.08
CA LYS A 26 1.57 4.91 -0.36
C LYS A 26 0.25 4.70 -1.09
N GLY A 27 0.25 4.93 -2.41
CA GLY A 27 -0.94 4.73 -3.26
C GLY A 27 -1.39 3.27 -3.24
N PHE A 28 -0.47 2.35 -3.48
CA PHE A 28 -0.70 0.91 -3.49
C PHE A 28 -1.27 0.41 -2.16
N LEU A 29 -0.68 0.82 -1.03
CA LEU A 29 -1.16 0.41 0.30
C LEU A 29 -2.56 0.96 0.60
N LEU A 30 -2.87 2.18 0.17
CA LEU A 30 -4.23 2.71 0.30
C LEU A 30 -5.24 1.92 -0.54
N ASP A 31 -4.86 1.54 -1.76
CA ASP A 31 -5.72 0.79 -2.68
C ASP A 31 -6.04 -0.60 -2.11
N ILE A 32 -5.03 -1.35 -1.66
CA ILE A 32 -5.23 -2.66 -1.03
C ILE A 32 -6.06 -2.55 0.24
N ARG A 33 -5.74 -1.57 1.10
CA ARG A 33 -6.39 -1.43 2.40
C ARG A 33 -7.90 -1.22 2.28
N PHE A 34 -8.34 -0.48 1.26
CA PHE A 34 -9.75 -0.14 1.06
C PHE A 34 -10.36 -0.79 -0.19
N GLU A 35 -9.72 -1.85 -0.70
CA GLU A 35 -10.19 -2.61 -1.88
C GLU A 35 -11.62 -3.14 -1.68
N LYS A 36 -11.92 -3.61 -0.47
CA LYS A 36 -13.24 -4.17 -0.11
C LYS A 36 -14.24 -3.11 0.38
N GLY A 37 -13.89 -1.82 0.27
CA GLY A 37 -14.70 -0.71 0.75
C GLY A 37 -13.95 0.16 1.75
N PHE A 38 -14.35 1.43 1.80
CA PHE A 38 -13.81 2.40 2.72
C PHE A 38 -14.67 2.49 3.99
N ALA A 39 -14.03 2.33 5.14
CA ALA A 39 -14.60 2.69 6.43
C ALA A 39 -13.59 3.60 7.15
N CYS A 40 -14.01 4.80 7.53
CA CYS A 40 -13.13 5.75 8.18
C CYS A 40 -12.66 5.19 9.54
N PRO A 41 -11.35 5.08 9.80
CA PRO A 41 -10.83 4.56 11.07
C PRO A 41 -11.14 5.46 12.27
N PHE A 42 -11.56 6.71 12.04
CA PHE A 42 -11.86 7.67 13.10
C PHE A 42 -13.36 7.75 13.44
N CYS A 43 -14.25 7.52 12.47
CA CYS A 43 -15.69 7.75 12.66
C CYS A 43 -16.61 6.71 11.99
N GLY A 44 -16.06 5.69 11.33
CA GLY A 44 -16.85 4.66 10.63
C GLY A 44 -17.52 5.08 9.32
N GLY A 45 -17.43 6.36 8.92
CA GLY A 45 -18.06 6.87 7.70
C GLY A 45 -17.55 6.18 6.43
N SER A 46 -18.44 5.96 5.48
CA SER A 46 -18.20 5.13 4.28
C SER A 46 -17.78 5.90 3.02
N GLU A 47 -17.72 7.23 3.09
CA GLU A 47 -17.36 8.08 1.96
C GLU A 47 -16.08 8.88 2.19
N TYR A 48 -15.33 9.04 1.12
CA TYR A 48 -14.08 9.78 1.11
C TYR A 48 -13.87 10.60 -0.19
N ARG A 49 -12.93 11.54 -0.13
CA ARG A 49 -12.32 12.21 -1.28
C ARG A 49 -10.84 11.83 -1.32
N ARG A 50 -10.34 11.37 -2.47
CA ARG A 50 -8.91 11.08 -2.64
C ARG A 50 -8.12 12.34 -2.93
N ILE A 51 -7.03 12.55 -2.20
CA ILE A 51 -6.07 13.64 -2.38
C ILE A 51 -4.79 13.03 -2.93
N ARG A 52 -4.71 12.91 -4.27
CA ARG A 52 -3.62 12.19 -4.95
C ARG A 52 -2.24 12.79 -4.69
N SER A 53 -2.12 14.12 -4.67
CA SER A 53 -0.84 14.81 -4.44
C SER A 53 -0.20 14.51 -3.08
N ARG A 54 -0.99 14.13 -2.08
CA ARG A 54 -0.51 13.82 -0.73
C ARG A 54 -0.63 12.33 -0.37
N HIS A 55 -1.18 11.51 -1.26
CA HIS A 55 -1.52 10.11 -1.00
C HIS A 55 -2.37 9.95 0.26
N LEU A 56 -3.45 10.73 0.34
CA LEU A 56 -4.39 10.72 1.47
C LEU A 56 -5.82 10.48 0.98
N LEU A 57 -6.62 9.89 1.86
CA LEU A 57 -8.08 9.87 1.74
C LEU A 57 -8.64 10.83 2.79
N ARG A 58 -9.47 11.79 2.38
CA ARG A 58 -10.19 12.66 3.30
C ARG A 58 -11.59 12.13 3.52
N CYS A 59 -11.93 11.78 4.76
CA CYS A 59 -13.29 11.36 5.10
C CYS A 59 -14.29 12.49 4.84
N LYS A 60 -15.44 12.20 4.21
CA LYS A 60 -16.46 13.23 3.99
C LYS A 60 -17.26 13.57 5.25
N PHE A 61 -17.29 12.68 6.25
CA PHE A 61 -18.03 12.85 7.50
C PHE A 61 -17.25 13.66 8.53
N CYS A 62 -16.14 13.12 9.05
CA CYS A 62 -15.34 13.77 10.10
C CYS A 62 -14.22 14.68 9.57
N LYS A 63 -14.04 14.78 8.24
CA LYS A 63 -12.98 15.57 7.57
C LYS A 63 -11.54 15.17 7.92
N ALA A 64 -11.33 14.09 8.67
CA ALA A 64 -10.00 13.55 8.95
C ALA A 64 -9.28 13.13 7.66
N ASP A 65 -7.97 13.38 7.62
CA ASP A 65 -7.07 12.90 6.58
C ASP A 65 -6.48 11.54 6.99
N ILE A 66 -6.65 10.54 6.14
CA ILE A 66 -6.20 9.16 6.34
C ILE A 66 -5.05 8.87 5.37
N SER A 67 -3.87 8.58 5.91
CA SER A 67 -2.75 8.05 5.15
C SER A 67 -2.78 6.52 5.08
N ALA A 68 -1.95 5.94 4.20
CA ALA A 68 -1.75 4.49 4.09
C ALA A 68 -1.55 3.81 5.47
N THR A 69 -0.81 4.47 6.37
CA THR A 69 -0.38 3.91 7.65
C THR A 69 -1.27 4.27 8.83
N ASN A 70 -2.30 5.12 8.69
CA ASN A 70 -3.13 5.53 9.84
C ASN A 70 -3.76 4.30 10.52
N GLY A 71 -3.48 4.07 11.81
CA GLY A 71 -4.05 2.92 12.54
C GLY A 71 -3.52 1.55 12.11
N THR A 72 -2.34 1.49 11.49
CA THR A 72 -1.60 0.23 11.27
C THR A 72 -0.32 0.22 12.12
N PHE A 73 0.34 -0.94 12.24
CA PHE A 73 1.65 -1.04 12.91
C PHE A 73 2.74 -0.19 12.22
N MET A 74 2.55 0.17 10.95
CA MET A 74 3.47 1.03 10.20
C MET A 74 3.36 2.50 10.62
N HIS A 75 2.28 2.87 11.33
CA HIS A 75 2.04 4.23 11.77
C HIS A 75 3.17 4.74 12.66
N ARG A 76 3.67 5.96 12.38
CA ARG A 76 4.77 6.62 13.12
C ARG A 76 6.10 5.85 13.12
N THR A 77 6.26 4.85 12.28
CA THR A 77 7.58 4.23 12.06
C THR A 77 8.39 5.07 11.08
N HIS A 78 9.71 5.11 11.27
CA HIS A 78 10.65 5.74 10.33
C HIS A 78 11.13 4.76 9.24
N ILE A 79 10.48 3.59 9.14
CA ILE A 79 10.85 2.53 8.20
C ILE A 79 10.18 2.83 6.84
N PRO A 80 10.92 2.86 5.73
CA PRO A 80 10.35 3.03 4.40
C PRO A 80 9.27 1.99 4.08
N LEU A 81 8.18 2.41 3.45
CA LEU A 81 7.05 1.52 3.11
C LEU A 81 7.46 0.40 2.17
N ARG A 82 8.45 0.64 1.31
CA ARG A 82 9.05 -0.42 0.49
C ARG A 82 9.49 -1.62 1.33
N LEU A 83 10.16 -1.39 2.46
CA LEU A 83 10.67 -2.47 3.29
C LEU A 83 9.52 -3.28 3.88
N TRP A 84 8.45 -2.63 4.32
CA TRP A 84 7.25 -3.33 4.78
C TRP A 84 6.63 -4.23 3.70
N ILE A 85 6.53 -3.73 2.47
CA ILE A 85 5.98 -4.50 1.34
C ILE A 85 6.88 -5.69 0.99
N VAL A 86 8.20 -5.47 0.93
CA VAL A 86 9.18 -6.53 0.67
C VAL A 86 9.14 -7.59 1.77
N THR A 87 9.13 -7.17 3.03
CA THR A 87 9.05 -8.09 4.18
C THR A 87 7.77 -8.91 4.12
N ALA A 88 6.62 -8.29 3.84
CA ALA A 88 5.36 -9.02 3.66
C ALA A 88 5.45 -10.04 2.52
N PHE A 89 6.02 -9.64 1.38
CA PHE A 89 6.25 -10.55 0.25
C PHE A 89 7.15 -11.74 0.64
N LEU A 90 8.25 -11.50 1.37
CA LEU A 90 9.17 -12.55 1.81
C LEU A 90 8.49 -13.52 2.78
N ILE A 91 7.72 -13.01 3.75
CA ILE A 91 6.97 -13.84 4.71
C ILE A 91 5.95 -14.72 3.97
N MET A 92 5.21 -14.15 3.02
CA MET A 92 4.20 -14.89 2.24
C MET A 92 4.79 -15.87 1.23
N SER A 93 6.00 -15.61 0.75
CA SER A 93 6.69 -16.43 -0.25
C SER A 93 7.54 -17.54 0.37
N ASN A 94 7.73 -17.52 1.69
CA ASN A 94 8.40 -18.58 2.42
C ASN A 94 7.39 -19.71 2.68
N LYS A 95 7.50 -20.81 1.93
CA LYS A 95 6.76 -22.05 2.14
C LYS A 95 7.54 -22.98 3.05
#